data_AF-A0A936GJ16-F1
#
_entry.id   AF-A0A936GJ16-F1
#
_cell.length_a   1.000
_cell.length_b   1.000
_cell.length_c   1.000
_cell.angle_alpha   90.00
_cell.angle_beta   90.00
_cell.angle_gamma   90.00
#
_symmetry.space_group_name_H-M   'P 1'
#
loop_
_entity.id
_entity.type
_entity.pdbx_description
1 polymer ?
#
loop_
_entity_poly.entity_id
_entity_poly.type
_entity_poly.pdbx_seq_one_letter_code
_entity_poly.pdbx_strand_id
1 'polypeptide(L)'
;MTHEVTDADKATLKQHKGFVDLKYQPFKCFTDDADAGYSLSGGWVDCGDHVKFGQTMFYAGYMLAFAYSEFPEGFDDYYSWNYEGYKSSGDFTWEGKKGKPNGIPDILDEVKYETDFFIKCARNATTFYSQVGMGDPDHLNWVSSVAMAALPKTQGGQANGARDIRKNPNDCVMPAMCAATLAVMSRLYKKFDPDYAALCLKHAEYAYAYAKSKKGLTEAATGGSFYPAKSNWEDSYAIMLVEMYRATETLSYKTEALTYGKLLHNHNWTLCYNNCDDIAAYLLATYGDTDAKTLLETLVAGYKKDANTDSVFMRGPSWGALRYTASQAFSAALLSKLNGETKINRYTLKTVEFIMGKNSKNLSFIVGFGANHAKRPHHRNYYSSDDIAAKQNDLPVPLKNAQFGYLVGGAKDPAAFNDKTEDYQSTEGGIDYNAGIVGALGYLVSKIAPVDVNKFGHPTPELGETKTLCGLGSVTLTAAIDLSNLEVGEQITYNWYKGTTTTPFAQGADKKSVVVTQADEYICEVAEIGNKWKTSDRVLVTAALPDIDLGSAINLCESVYATLDAKIVGSGINYIWKK
;
A
#
# COMPACT_ATOMS: atom_id res chain seq x y z
N MET A 1 -13.26 4.28 12.86
CA MET A 1 -14.55 4.27 13.59
C MET A 1 -14.55 5.40 14.59
N THR A 2 -15.55 6.29 14.56
CA THR A 2 -15.68 7.41 15.53
C THR A 2 -16.48 6.97 16.75
N HIS A 3 -16.09 7.37 17.96
CA HIS A 3 -16.79 6.97 19.19
C HIS A 3 -16.71 8.04 20.29
N GLU A 4 -17.78 8.15 21.07
CA GLU A 4 -17.85 8.96 22.29
C GLU A 4 -18.15 8.08 23.49
N VAL A 5 -17.44 8.32 24.60
CA VAL A 5 -17.59 7.54 25.83
C VAL A 5 -18.70 8.18 26.65
N THR A 6 -19.70 7.40 27.07
CA THR A 6 -20.82 7.91 27.85
C THR A 6 -20.38 8.31 29.26
N ASP A 7 -21.11 9.21 29.92
CA ASP A 7 -20.76 9.63 31.29
C ASP A 7 -20.88 8.49 32.31
N ALA A 8 -21.79 7.55 32.08
CA ALA A 8 -21.91 6.33 32.89
C ALA A 8 -20.67 5.42 32.74
N ASP A 9 -20.19 5.25 31.51
CA ASP A 9 -18.97 4.48 31.24
C ASP A 9 -17.75 5.16 31.84
N LYS A 10 -17.60 6.49 31.67
CA LYS A 10 -16.51 7.26 32.30
C LYS A 10 -16.47 7.05 33.81
N ALA A 11 -17.61 7.15 34.49
CA ALA A 11 -17.69 6.96 35.94
C ALA A 11 -17.22 5.55 36.35
N THR A 12 -17.65 4.53 35.61
CA THR A 12 -17.30 3.13 35.87
C THR A 12 -15.81 2.86 35.56
N LEU A 13 -15.31 3.34 34.43
CA LEU A 13 -13.91 3.21 34.04
C LEU A 13 -12.97 3.93 35.02
N LYS A 14 -13.38 5.08 35.56
CA LYS A 14 -12.62 5.82 36.58
C LYS A 14 -12.46 5.00 37.86
N GLN A 15 -13.54 4.33 38.29
CA GLN A 15 -13.53 3.50 39.48
C GLN A 15 -12.72 2.20 39.32
N HIS A 16 -12.80 1.55 38.15
CA HIS A 16 -12.30 0.18 37.98
C HIS A 16 -11.01 0.05 37.17
N LYS A 17 -10.72 1.00 36.28
CA LYS A 17 -9.62 0.94 35.31
C LYS A 17 -8.68 2.14 35.37
N GLY A 18 -8.99 3.15 36.19
CA GLY A 18 -8.16 4.35 36.37
C GLY A 18 -8.29 5.37 35.26
N PHE A 19 -9.48 5.47 34.64
CA PHE A 19 -9.77 6.46 33.60
C PHE A 19 -9.51 7.90 34.06
N VAL A 20 -8.88 8.69 33.19
CA VAL A 20 -8.53 10.08 33.44
C VAL A 20 -9.30 10.99 32.49
N ASP A 21 -10.37 11.61 32.98
CA ASP A 21 -11.27 12.48 32.19
C ASP A 21 -10.53 13.60 31.44
N LEU A 22 -9.51 14.19 32.06
CA LEU A 22 -8.69 15.26 31.45
C LEU A 22 -7.85 14.79 30.25
N LYS A 23 -7.68 13.47 30.09
CA LYS A 23 -6.95 12.84 28.98
C LYS A 23 -7.86 12.29 27.90
N TYR A 24 -9.17 12.28 28.13
CA TYR A 24 -10.15 11.87 27.15
C TYR A 24 -10.24 12.89 26.01
N GLN A 25 -10.10 12.40 24.77
CA GLN A 25 -10.27 13.19 23.57
C GLN A 25 -11.33 12.53 22.68
N PRO A 26 -12.51 13.15 22.52
CA PRO A 26 -13.54 12.61 21.63
C PRO A 26 -12.98 12.30 20.24
N PHE A 27 -13.34 11.14 19.70
CA PHE A 27 -12.97 10.68 18.35
C PHE A 27 -11.48 10.47 18.08
N LYS A 28 -10.61 10.64 19.08
CA LYS A 28 -9.16 10.50 18.94
C LYS A 28 -8.64 9.47 19.93
N CYS A 29 -7.65 8.68 19.51
CA CYS A 29 -6.99 7.73 20.38
C CYS A 29 -5.47 7.81 20.19
N PHE A 30 -4.74 7.55 21.28
CA PHE A 30 -3.28 7.38 21.27
C PHE A 30 -2.49 8.55 20.64
N THR A 31 -2.96 9.79 20.83
CA THR A 31 -2.33 11.01 20.31
C THR A 31 -0.97 11.33 20.92
N ASP A 32 -0.69 10.78 22.11
CA ASP A 32 0.51 11.06 22.90
C ASP A 32 1.58 9.98 22.66
N ASP A 33 1.34 9.00 21.78
CA ASP A 33 2.34 8.02 21.34
C ASP A 33 3.57 8.78 20.80
N ALA A 34 4.66 8.79 21.58
CA ALA A 34 5.88 9.50 21.24
C ALA A 34 7.10 8.96 21.98
N ASP A 35 8.27 9.04 21.34
CA ASP A 35 9.57 8.73 21.94
C ASP A 35 10.42 10.00 22.01
N ALA A 36 10.66 10.50 23.23
CA ALA A 36 11.39 11.75 23.47
C ALA A 36 10.86 12.94 22.63
N GLY A 37 9.54 13.09 22.54
CA GLY A 37 8.86 14.14 21.77
C GLY A 37 8.72 13.87 20.27
N TYR A 38 9.31 12.79 19.75
CA TYR A 38 9.09 12.34 18.38
C TYR A 38 7.77 11.56 18.28
N SER A 39 6.79 12.10 17.55
CA SER A 39 5.46 11.50 17.46
C SER A 39 5.46 10.20 16.67
N LEU A 40 4.74 9.21 17.21
CA LEU A 40 4.42 7.91 16.61
C LEU A 40 2.90 7.67 16.61
N SER A 41 2.11 8.75 16.54
CA SER A 41 0.65 8.65 16.34
C SER A 41 0.32 8.22 14.90
N GLY A 42 -0.88 7.70 14.69
CA GLY A 42 -1.31 7.12 13.42
C GLY A 42 -0.96 5.63 13.29
N GLY A 43 -1.02 5.12 12.05
CA GLY A 43 -0.84 3.71 11.73
C GLY A 43 -2.04 2.84 12.11
N TRP A 44 -2.05 1.61 11.63
CA TRP A 44 -3.07 0.62 11.91
C TRP A 44 -2.79 -0.12 13.22
N VAL A 45 -3.87 -0.48 13.91
CA VAL A 45 -3.83 -1.52 14.94
C VAL A 45 -3.82 -2.88 14.27
N ASP A 46 -3.26 -3.89 14.93
CA ASP A 46 -3.03 -5.20 14.34
C ASP A 46 -4.32 -5.99 14.04
N CYS A 47 -5.10 -6.26 15.09
CA CYS A 47 -6.30 -7.08 15.03
C CYS A 47 -7.49 -6.37 15.70
N GLY A 48 -8.20 -7.07 16.58
CA GLY A 48 -9.28 -6.51 17.39
C GLY A 48 -8.83 -5.74 18.63
N ASP A 49 -7.52 -5.61 18.83
CA ASP A 49 -6.84 -4.95 19.92
C ASP A 49 -6.36 -3.54 19.51
N HIS A 50 -5.47 -2.91 20.30
CA HIS A 50 -4.98 -1.57 19.96
C HIS A 50 -3.46 -1.45 19.85
N VAL A 51 -2.75 -2.57 19.80
CA VAL A 51 -1.30 -2.60 19.64
C VAL A 51 -0.93 -2.50 18.16
N LYS A 52 0.15 -1.79 17.87
CA LYS A 52 0.73 -1.70 16.53
C LYS A 52 1.94 -2.64 16.46
N PHE A 53 1.69 -3.91 16.13
CA PHE A 53 2.74 -4.93 16.03
C PHE A 53 3.46 -4.84 14.69
N GLY A 54 4.78 -4.60 14.70
CA GLY A 54 5.55 -4.41 13.46
C GLY A 54 5.50 -5.59 12.50
N GLN A 55 5.55 -6.83 13.01
CA GLN A 55 5.65 -8.03 12.18
C GLN A 55 4.50 -8.16 11.16
N THR A 56 3.27 -7.94 11.61
CA THR A 56 2.07 -7.99 10.77
C THR A 56 1.82 -6.69 10.03
N MET A 57 2.08 -5.56 10.67
CA MET A 57 1.84 -4.23 10.12
C MET A 57 2.72 -3.95 8.89
N PHE A 58 4.04 -4.15 8.98
CA PHE A 58 4.93 -3.98 7.83
C PHE A 58 4.62 -4.99 6.70
N TYR A 59 4.22 -6.22 7.06
CA TYR A 59 3.77 -7.21 6.08
C TYR A 59 2.49 -6.78 5.36
N ALA A 60 1.46 -6.37 6.10
CA ALA A 60 0.16 -5.99 5.53
C ALA A 60 0.29 -4.74 4.65
N GLY A 61 1.02 -3.72 5.11
CA GLY A 61 1.30 -2.52 4.31
C GLY A 61 1.97 -2.87 2.98
N TYR A 62 2.99 -3.73 3.01
CA TYR A 62 3.64 -4.20 1.80
C TYR A 62 2.69 -4.97 0.88
N MET A 63 1.94 -5.93 1.42
CA MET A 63 1.04 -6.78 0.63
C MET A 63 -0.03 -5.98 -0.12
N LEU A 64 -0.59 -4.95 0.51
CA LEU A 64 -1.58 -4.07 -0.12
C LEU A 64 -0.95 -3.19 -1.21
N ALA A 65 0.20 -2.57 -0.93
CA ALA A 65 0.94 -1.78 -1.93
C ALA A 65 1.35 -2.64 -3.13
N PHE A 66 1.83 -3.85 -2.85
CA PHE A 66 2.25 -4.84 -3.82
C PHE A 66 1.07 -5.36 -4.66
N ALA A 67 -0.08 -5.63 -4.04
CA ALA A 67 -1.29 -6.02 -4.76
C ALA A 67 -1.69 -4.99 -5.83
N TYR A 68 -1.70 -3.71 -5.49
CA TYR A 68 -1.95 -2.65 -6.48
C TYR A 68 -0.84 -2.58 -7.54
N SER A 69 0.43 -2.67 -7.13
CA SER A 69 1.57 -2.67 -8.06
C SER A 69 1.46 -3.77 -9.12
N GLU A 70 0.93 -4.94 -8.73
CA GLU A 70 0.82 -6.09 -9.62
C GLU A 70 -0.53 -6.18 -10.36
N PHE A 71 -1.61 -5.63 -9.83
CA PHE A 71 -2.95 -5.70 -10.42
C PHE A 71 -3.69 -4.35 -10.34
N PRO A 72 -3.15 -3.27 -10.93
CA PRO A 72 -3.69 -1.92 -10.74
C PRO A 72 -5.11 -1.76 -11.29
N GLU A 73 -5.47 -2.47 -12.36
CA GLU A 73 -6.82 -2.49 -12.92
C GLU A 73 -7.84 -3.19 -12.01
N GLY A 74 -7.40 -3.81 -10.91
CA GLY A 74 -8.24 -4.45 -9.91
C GLY A 74 -8.80 -3.51 -8.84
N PHE A 75 -8.33 -2.26 -8.80
CA PHE A 75 -8.62 -1.33 -7.71
C PHE A 75 -9.20 -0.03 -8.27
N ASP A 76 -10.32 0.40 -7.70
CA ASP A 76 -11.02 1.62 -8.10
C ASP A 76 -10.86 2.74 -7.05
N ASP A 77 -11.40 3.90 -7.35
CA ASP A 77 -11.50 5.09 -6.49
C ASP A 77 -12.98 5.42 -6.30
N TYR A 78 -13.46 5.25 -5.06
CA TYR A 78 -14.83 5.55 -4.68
C TYR A 78 -14.91 6.58 -3.55
N TYR A 79 -13.84 6.78 -2.78
CA TYR A 79 -13.86 7.56 -1.55
C TYR A 79 -12.73 8.60 -1.53
N SER A 80 -12.90 9.61 -0.68
CA SER A 80 -11.81 10.48 -0.32
C SER A 80 -10.99 9.82 0.77
N TRP A 81 -9.71 10.16 0.88
CA TRP A 81 -8.82 9.66 1.95
C TRP A 81 -9.42 9.74 3.37
N ASN A 82 -10.28 10.73 3.64
CA ASN A 82 -10.91 10.95 4.95
C ASN A 82 -12.35 10.40 5.06
N TYR A 83 -12.87 9.76 4.01
CA TYR A 83 -14.23 9.24 3.90
C TYR A 83 -15.32 10.28 4.19
N GLU A 84 -15.10 11.56 3.86
CA GLU A 84 -16.03 12.66 4.18
C GLU A 84 -17.38 12.51 3.47
N GLY A 85 -17.40 12.14 2.18
CA GLY A 85 -18.63 11.87 1.44
C GLY A 85 -19.45 10.74 2.09
N TYR A 86 -18.77 9.64 2.45
CA TYR A 86 -19.39 8.51 3.14
C TYR A 86 -19.96 8.92 4.51
N LYS A 87 -19.19 9.65 5.33
CA LYS A 87 -19.63 10.15 6.65
C LYS A 87 -20.81 11.12 6.56
N SER A 88 -20.76 12.08 5.64
CA SER A 88 -21.81 13.11 5.48
C SER A 88 -23.12 12.52 4.94
N SER A 89 -23.05 11.45 4.15
CA SER A 89 -24.24 10.78 3.63
C SER A 89 -25.12 10.14 4.72
N GLY A 90 -24.53 9.73 5.85
CA GLY A 90 -25.19 8.93 6.87
C GLY A 90 -25.62 7.53 6.40
N ASP A 91 -25.27 7.14 5.18
CA ASP A 91 -25.52 5.83 4.59
C ASP A 91 -24.22 5.02 4.60
N PHE A 92 -24.20 4.01 5.46
CA PHE A 92 -23.03 3.17 5.68
C PHE A 92 -23.05 1.89 4.82
N THR A 93 -23.86 1.86 3.75
CA THR A 93 -23.93 0.72 2.84
C THR A 93 -22.85 0.75 1.76
N TRP A 94 -22.25 -0.41 1.43
CA TRP A 94 -21.27 -0.58 0.36
C TRP A 94 -21.86 -0.42 -1.04
N GLU A 95 -23.19 -0.61 -1.19
CA GLU A 95 -23.87 -0.76 -2.49
C GLU A 95 -24.21 0.58 -3.19
N GLY A 96 -23.74 1.70 -2.65
CA GLY A 96 -23.86 3.02 -3.28
C GLY A 96 -22.49 3.64 -3.50
N LYS A 97 -22.15 3.99 -4.74
CA LYS A 97 -20.99 4.85 -5.08
C LYS A 97 -21.19 6.26 -4.50
N LYS A 98 -21.10 6.40 -3.17
CA LYS A 98 -21.52 7.57 -2.40
C LYS A 98 -20.37 8.25 -1.67
N GLY A 99 -19.15 7.75 -1.82
CA GLY A 99 -17.96 8.51 -1.48
C GLY A 99 -17.69 9.62 -2.50
N LYS A 100 -16.80 10.54 -2.13
CA LYS A 100 -16.28 11.55 -3.03
C LYS A 100 -14.88 11.11 -3.46
N PRO A 101 -14.71 10.49 -4.64
CA PRO A 101 -13.39 10.06 -5.11
C PRO A 101 -12.43 11.25 -5.18
N ASN A 102 -11.13 11.03 -4.99
CA ASN A 102 -10.11 12.08 -4.99
C ASN A 102 -9.08 11.96 -6.13
N GLY A 103 -9.32 11.05 -7.08
CA GLY A 103 -8.41 10.74 -8.18
C GLY A 103 -7.33 9.73 -7.81
N ILE A 104 -7.31 9.20 -6.58
CA ILE A 104 -6.35 8.22 -6.08
C ILE A 104 -7.12 6.92 -5.78
N PRO A 105 -6.67 5.75 -6.27
CA PRO A 105 -7.29 4.46 -5.91
C PRO A 105 -7.41 4.30 -4.39
N ASP A 106 -8.56 3.84 -3.90
CA ASP A 106 -8.86 3.77 -2.46
C ASP A 106 -7.79 2.97 -1.68
N ILE A 107 -7.25 1.90 -2.29
CA ILE A 107 -6.18 1.09 -1.70
C ILE A 107 -4.89 1.89 -1.50
N LEU A 108 -4.58 2.84 -2.38
CA LEU A 108 -3.39 3.68 -2.25
C LEU A 108 -3.57 4.75 -1.17
N ASP A 109 -4.77 5.28 -1.01
CA ASP A 109 -5.11 6.15 0.14
C ASP A 109 -4.98 5.42 1.47
N GLU A 110 -5.49 4.19 1.54
CA GLU A 110 -5.40 3.35 2.73
C GLU A 110 -3.93 3.03 3.04
N VAL A 111 -3.15 2.56 2.06
CA VAL A 111 -1.71 2.30 2.24
C VAL A 111 -0.95 3.58 2.60
N LYS A 112 -1.33 4.74 2.07
CA LYS A 112 -0.69 6.01 2.43
C LYS A 112 -0.82 6.30 3.93
N TYR A 113 -1.98 6.04 4.53
CA TYR A 113 -2.18 6.21 5.96
C TYR A 113 -1.16 5.41 6.77
N GLU A 114 -0.86 4.19 6.33
CA GLU A 114 0.15 3.35 6.96
C GLU A 114 1.58 3.79 6.62
N THR A 115 1.87 4.20 5.38
CA THR A 115 3.21 4.67 5.04
C THR A 115 3.57 6.01 5.67
N ASP A 116 2.59 6.85 6.00
CA ASP A 116 2.80 8.03 6.87
C ASP A 116 3.30 7.60 8.27
N PHE A 117 2.85 6.45 8.78
CA PHE A 117 3.38 5.85 10.00
C PHE A 117 4.74 5.17 9.78
N PHE A 118 4.95 4.47 8.66
CA PHE A 118 6.25 3.84 8.34
C PHE A 118 7.37 4.85 8.17
N ILE A 119 7.10 6.03 7.60
CA ILE A 119 8.03 7.16 7.55
C ILE A 119 8.49 7.53 8.97
N LYS A 120 7.56 7.55 9.93
CA LYS A 120 7.90 7.80 11.34
C LYS A 120 8.71 6.65 11.94
N CYS A 121 8.37 5.41 11.59
CA CYS A 121 9.11 4.23 12.05
C CYS A 121 10.55 4.21 11.53
N ALA A 122 10.76 4.46 10.23
CA ALA A 122 12.06 4.54 9.58
C ALA A 122 12.71 5.91 9.77
N ARG A 123 12.88 6.34 11.01
CA ARG A 123 13.31 7.70 11.37
C ARG A 123 14.64 8.11 10.74
N ASN A 124 15.62 7.21 10.72
CA ASN A 124 16.90 7.36 10.03
C ASN A 124 17.61 5.99 9.94
N ALA A 125 18.82 5.96 9.35
CA ALA A 125 19.59 4.73 9.12
C ALA A 125 19.96 3.93 10.40
N THR A 126 19.89 4.52 11.60
CA THR A 126 20.25 3.86 12.86
C THR A 126 19.11 3.81 13.88
N THR A 127 17.98 4.44 13.59
CA THR A 127 16.81 4.49 14.47
C THR A 127 15.57 3.97 13.75
N PHE A 128 15.04 2.84 14.23
CA PHE A 128 13.86 2.19 13.66
C PHE A 128 12.85 1.82 14.74
N TYR A 129 11.60 2.23 14.61
CA TYR A 129 10.53 1.86 15.54
C TYR A 129 9.79 0.62 15.02
N SER A 130 9.60 -0.38 15.89
CA SER A 130 9.04 -1.68 15.50
C SER A 130 7.72 -2.01 16.20
N GLN A 131 7.37 -1.28 17.26
CA GLN A 131 6.09 -1.45 17.93
C GLN A 131 5.72 -0.26 18.81
N VAL A 132 4.42 -0.02 18.92
CA VAL A 132 3.81 0.95 19.84
C VAL A 132 2.67 0.28 20.61
N GLY A 133 2.73 0.35 21.94
CA GLY A 133 1.83 -0.39 22.83
C GLY A 133 2.37 -1.78 23.18
N MET A 134 1.88 -2.36 24.28
CA MET A 134 2.23 -3.70 24.74
C MET A 134 0.98 -4.57 24.78
N GLY A 135 1.07 -5.81 24.31
CA GLY A 135 -0.06 -6.75 24.23
C GLY A 135 -0.69 -7.03 25.58
N ASP A 136 0.09 -7.48 26.57
CA ASP A 136 -0.49 -7.88 27.86
C ASP A 136 -1.31 -6.76 28.53
N PRO A 137 -0.81 -5.50 28.66
CA PRO A 137 -1.63 -4.42 29.21
C PRO A 137 -2.85 -4.05 28.37
N ASP A 138 -2.74 -4.08 27.04
CA ASP A 138 -3.85 -3.75 26.12
C ASP A 138 -4.98 -4.78 26.20
N HIS A 139 -4.60 -6.07 26.29
CA HIS A 139 -5.54 -7.19 26.25
C HIS A 139 -6.31 -7.39 27.56
N LEU A 140 -5.97 -6.67 28.63
CA LEU A 140 -6.71 -6.67 29.90
C LEU A 140 -8.12 -6.07 29.80
N ASN A 141 -8.39 -5.31 28.74
CA ASN A 141 -9.57 -4.45 28.66
C ASN A 141 -10.30 -4.61 27.33
N TRP A 142 -11.62 -4.67 27.41
CA TRP A 142 -12.52 -4.65 26.26
C TRP A 142 -13.28 -3.33 26.22
N VAL A 143 -12.63 -2.32 25.66
CA VAL A 143 -13.19 -0.97 25.50
C VAL A 143 -12.73 -0.43 24.14
N SER A 144 -13.40 0.61 23.64
CA SER A 144 -12.94 1.33 22.45
C SER A 144 -11.53 1.91 22.62
N SER A 145 -10.85 2.16 21.51
CA SER A 145 -9.52 2.80 21.52
C SER A 145 -9.56 4.20 22.13
N VAL A 146 -10.67 4.93 21.97
CA VAL A 146 -10.86 6.27 22.52
C VAL A 146 -10.94 6.22 24.05
N ALA A 147 -11.69 5.26 24.61
CA ALA A 147 -11.70 5.02 26.05
C ALA A 147 -10.34 4.53 26.55
N MET A 148 -9.73 3.57 25.85
CA MET A 148 -8.43 3.02 26.23
C MET A 148 -7.34 4.09 26.29
N ALA A 149 -7.33 5.05 25.37
CA ALA A 149 -6.36 6.14 25.38
C ALA A 149 -6.39 6.95 26.70
N ALA A 150 -7.53 7.02 27.37
CA ALA A 150 -7.69 7.70 28.66
C ALA A 150 -7.46 6.79 29.89
N LEU A 151 -7.04 5.53 29.69
CA LEU A 151 -6.57 4.63 30.75
C LEU A 151 -5.05 4.76 30.98
N PRO A 152 -4.49 4.33 32.12
CA PRO A 152 -3.05 4.32 32.33
C PRO A 152 -2.34 3.27 31.47
N LYS A 153 -1.02 3.40 31.28
CA LYS A 153 -0.20 2.46 30.49
C LYS A 153 -0.29 1.01 30.96
N THR A 154 -0.46 0.80 32.27
CA THR A 154 -0.67 -0.53 32.87
C THR A 154 -2.00 -1.19 32.47
N GLN A 155 -2.85 -0.46 31.76
CA GLN A 155 -4.16 -0.88 31.24
C GLN A 155 -4.25 -0.68 29.71
N GLY A 156 -3.10 -0.54 29.03
CA GLY A 156 -3.00 -0.35 27.58
C GLY A 156 -3.10 1.09 27.09
N GLY A 157 -3.43 2.03 27.98
CA GLY A 157 -3.68 3.43 27.63
C GLY A 157 -2.47 4.35 27.68
N GLN A 158 -2.71 5.66 27.60
CA GLN A 158 -1.67 6.70 27.59
C GLN A 158 -1.88 7.82 28.62
N ALA A 159 -2.80 7.63 29.58
CA ALA A 159 -3.22 8.70 30.48
C ALA A 159 -2.09 9.26 31.36
N ASN A 160 -1.09 8.43 31.69
CA ASN A 160 0.09 8.79 32.46
C ASN A 160 1.37 8.85 31.61
N GLY A 161 1.24 9.09 30.30
CA GLY A 161 2.34 9.28 29.35
C GLY A 161 2.22 8.40 28.10
N ALA A 162 3.08 8.64 27.11
CA ALA A 162 3.16 7.86 25.88
C ALA A 162 3.20 6.35 26.16
N ARG A 163 2.46 5.56 25.38
CA ARG A 163 2.52 4.10 25.47
C ARG A 163 3.95 3.61 25.25
N ASP A 164 4.25 2.44 25.78
CA ASP A 164 5.59 1.88 25.64
C ASP A 164 5.88 1.58 24.17
N ILE A 165 7.09 1.96 23.73
CA ILE A 165 7.55 1.89 22.35
C ILE A 165 8.77 0.99 22.30
N ARG A 166 8.81 0.07 21.34
CA ARG A 166 10.02 -0.69 21.04
C ARG A 166 10.66 -0.16 19.77
N LYS A 167 11.97 0.03 19.85
CA LYS A 167 12.79 0.60 18.80
C LYS A 167 14.16 -0.05 18.78
N ASN A 168 14.82 0.10 17.64
CA ASN A 168 16.13 -0.42 17.33
C ASN A 168 16.23 -1.94 17.49
N PRO A 169 15.30 -2.71 16.89
CA PRO A 169 15.33 -4.16 17.02
C PRO A 169 16.60 -4.74 16.39
N ASN A 170 17.09 -5.85 16.92
CA ASN A 170 18.14 -6.65 16.32
C ASN A 170 17.56 -7.54 15.20
N ASP A 171 16.93 -6.90 14.22
CA ASP A 171 16.06 -7.52 13.23
C ASP A 171 16.23 -6.84 11.86
N CYS A 172 16.34 -7.61 10.78
CA CYS A 172 16.32 -7.09 9.41
C CYS A 172 14.99 -7.25 8.68
N VAL A 173 14.09 -8.10 9.15
CA VAL A 173 12.81 -8.45 8.51
C VAL A 173 11.86 -7.25 8.51
N MET A 174 11.57 -6.67 9.68
CA MET A 174 10.63 -5.56 9.80
C MET A 174 11.13 -4.31 9.04
N PRO A 175 12.40 -3.89 9.17
CA PRO A 175 12.95 -2.81 8.36
C PRO A 175 12.97 -3.13 6.86
N ALA A 176 13.20 -4.38 6.45
CA ALA A 176 13.17 -4.76 5.04
C ALA A 176 11.75 -4.62 4.44
N MET A 177 10.72 -5.08 5.14
CA MET A 177 9.32 -4.91 4.69
C MET A 177 8.88 -3.45 4.68
N CYS A 178 9.33 -2.66 5.66
CA CYS A 178 9.15 -1.19 5.68
C CYS A 178 9.80 -0.53 4.45
N ALA A 179 11.07 -0.84 4.17
CA ALA A 179 11.79 -0.34 3.01
C ALA A 179 11.11 -0.74 1.70
N ALA A 180 10.68 -2.00 1.57
CA ALA A 180 9.96 -2.49 0.40
C ALA A 180 8.65 -1.72 0.17
N THR A 181 7.83 -1.54 1.22
CA THR A 181 6.55 -0.81 1.12
C THR A 181 6.78 0.63 0.69
N LEU A 182 7.73 1.33 1.32
CA LEU A 182 8.04 2.71 1.01
C LEU A 182 8.65 2.86 -0.40
N ALA A 183 9.45 1.90 -0.86
CA ALA A 183 9.95 1.86 -2.23
C ALA A 183 8.82 1.68 -3.25
N VAL A 184 7.88 0.76 -3.00
CA VAL A 184 6.68 0.59 -3.83
C VAL A 184 5.87 1.89 -3.87
N MET A 185 5.59 2.50 -2.71
CA MET A 185 4.84 3.75 -2.65
C MET A 185 5.56 4.90 -3.35
N SER A 186 6.89 4.98 -3.28
CA SER A 186 7.63 6.01 -4.03
C SER A 186 7.43 5.93 -5.55
N ARG A 187 7.19 4.72 -6.10
CA ARG A 187 6.86 4.55 -7.52
C ARG A 187 5.40 4.88 -7.79
N LEU A 188 4.49 4.28 -7.01
CA LEU A 188 3.05 4.35 -7.26
C LEU A 188 2.49 5.75 -7.00
N TYR A 189 3.00 6.44 -5.99
CA TYR A 189 2.48 7.74 -5.58
C TYR A 189 3.03 8.92 -6.38
N LYS A 190 4.10 8.71 -7.16
CA LYS A 190 4.79 9.77 -7.91
C LYS A 190 3.87 10.57 -8.83
N LYS A 191 2.84 9.94 -9.40
CA LYS A 191 1.87 10.59 -10.29
C LYS A 191 0.80 11.41 -9.55
N PHE A 192 0.63 11.21 -8.25
CA PHE A 192 -0.36 11.90 -7.42
C PHE A 192 0.30 12.98 -6.55
N ASP A 193 1.43 12.63 -5.94
CA ASP A 193 2.22 13.51 -5.08
C ASP A 193 3.72 13.14 -5.19
N PRO A 194 4.48 13.82 -6.08
CA PRO A 194 5.90 13.55 -6.27
C PRO A 194 6.76 13.91 -5.05
N ASP A 195 6.33 14.87 -4.21
CA ASP A 195 7.06 15.25 -2.99
C ASP A 195 6.91 14.16 -1.93
N TYR A 196 5.70 13.62 -1.75
CA TYR A 196 5.46 12.45 -0.90
C TYR A 196 6.20 11.22 -1.43
N ALA A 197 6.19 10.98 -2.73
CA ALA A 197 6.95 9.89 -3.34
C ALA A 197 8.46 9.99 -3.04
N ALA A 198 9.03 11.19 -3.14
CA ALA A 198 10.42 11.43 -2.77
C ALA A 198 10.68 11.21 -1.26
N LEU A 199 9.73 11.60 -0.40
CA LEU A 199 9.78 11.35 1.04
C LEU A 199 9.74 9.85 1.34
N CYS A 200 8.84 9.09 0.70
CA CYS A 200 8.80 7.63 0.80
C CYS A 200 10.14 7.02 0.40
N LEU A 201 10.72 7.42 -0.74
CA LEU A 201 12.01 6.89 -1.19
C LEU A 201 13.11 7.19 -0.16
N LYS A 202 13.15 8.40 0.39
CA LYS A 202 14.14 8.78 1.40
C LYS A 202 14.08 7.91 2.64
N HIS A 203 12.87 7.62 3.12
CA HIS A 203 12.68 6.75 4.29
C HIS A 203 12.85 5.26 3.94
N ALA A 204 12.60 4.85 2.68
CA ALA A 204 12.96 3.52 2.19
C ALA A 204 14.49 3.31 2.25
N GLU A 205 15.29 4.31 1.86
CA GLU A 205 16.76 4.26 2.00
C GLU A 205 17.21 4.13 3.47
N TYR A 206 16.55 4.83 4.40
CA TYR A 206 16.82 4.71 5.83
C TYR A 206 16.50 3.31 6.36
N ALA A 207 15.33 2.78 6.04
CA ALA A 207 14.93 1.43 6.41
C ALA A 207 15.84 0.37 5.78
N TYR A 208 16.24 0.54 4.50
CA TYR A 208 17.22 -0.31 3.82
C TYR A 208 18.58 -0.30 4.54
N ALA A 209 19.11 0.88 4.87
CA ALA A 209 20.39 1.00 5.56
C ALA A 209 20.35 0.31 6.93
N TYR A 210 19.23 0.48 7.66
CA TYR A 210 19.00 -0.21 8.92
C TYR A 210 18.97 -1.74 8.73
N ALA A 211 18.12 -2.25 7.82
CA ALA A 211 17.97 -3.66 7.51
C ALA A 211 19.31 -4.30 7.14
N LYS A 212 20.10 -3.63 6.29
CA LYS A 212 21.43 -4.07 5.87
C LYS A 212 22.41 -4.17 7.04
N SER A 213 22.36 -3.22 7.98
CA SER A 213 23.22 -3.24 9.17
C SER A 213 22.87 -4.37 10.15
N LYS A 214 21.65 -4.91 10.04
CA LYS A 214 21.12 -6.02 10.84
C LYS A 214 20.94 -7.31 10.04
N LYS A 215 21.54 -7.39 8.85
CA LYS A 215 21.39 -8.53 7.94
C LYS A 215 21.66 -9.86 8.65
N GLY A 216 20.75 -10.82 8.48
CA GLY A 216 20.82 -12.14 9.13
C GLY A 216 20.38 -12.17 10.59
N LEU A 217 20.00 -11.02 11.16
CA LEU A 217 19.51 -10.93 12.53
C LEU A 217 17.99 -10.86 12.50
N THR A 218 17.38 -11.60 13.42
CA THR A 218 15.95 -11.65 13.64
C THR A 218 15.76 -11.50 15.14
N GLU A 219 14.86 -10.63 15.58
CA GLU A 219 14.55 -10.50 16.99
C GLU A 219 13.22 -11.21 17.26
N ALA A 220 13.12 -11.92 18.39
CA ALA A 220 11.83 -12.38 18.90
C ALA A 220 10.91 -11.17 18.87
N ALA A 221 9.84 -11.23 18.05
CA ALA A 221 9.24 -9.99 17.60
C ALA A 221 8.89 -9.15 18.81
N THR A 222 9.00 -7.85 18.61
CA THR A 222 8.83 -6.87 19.67
C THR A 222 7.42 -6.93 20.30
N GLY A 223 6.55 -7.84 19.89
CA GLY A 223 5.30 -8.17 20.57
C GLY A 223 5.41 -9.04 21.82
N GLY A 224 6.51 -9.76 22.05
CA GLY A 224 6.53 -10.81 23.08
C GLY A 224 5.96 -12.12 22.53
N SER A 225 5.04 -12.78 23.25
CA SER A 225 4.49 -14.10 22.85
C SER A 225 3.50 -14.08 21.68
N PHE A 226 3.05 -12.91 21.21
CA PHE A 226 2.01 -12.78 20.18
C PHE A 226 2.54 -13.09 18.78
N TYR A 227 3.59 -12.39 18.37
CA TYR A 227 4.25 -12.57 17.08
C TYR A 227 5.71 -12.95 17.35
N PRO A 228 6.14 -14.19 17.10
CA PRO A 228 7.53 -14.60 17.32
C PRO A 228 8.46 -14.11 16.20
N ALA A 229 9.78 -14.22 16.42
CA ALA A 229 10.79 -13.93 15.40
C ALA A 229 10.52 -14.71 14.11
N LYS A 230 10.68 -14.04 12.98
CA LYS A 230 10.70 -14.67 11.67
C LYS A 230 12.11 -15.11 11.31
N SER A 231 12.40 -16.41 11.42
CA SER A 231 13.77 -16.95 11.23
C SER A 231 14.23 -17.00 9.77
N ASN A 232 13.32 -17.13 8.81
CA ASN A 232 13.59 -16.98 7.37
C ASN A 232 13.57 -15.48 7.05
N TRP A 233 14.72 -14.84 7.05
CA TRP A 233 14.82 -13.40 6.79
C TRP A 233 15.15 -13.10 5.32
N GLU A 234 15.66 -14.11 4.62
CA GLU A 234 16.18 -14.06 3.25
C GLU A 234 15.12 -13.60 2.24
N ASP A 235 13.90 -14.10 2.37
CA ASP A 235 12.73 -13.72 1.57
C ASP A 235 12.37 -12.24 1.74
N SER A 236 12.25 -11.73 2.97
CA SER A 236 11.95 -10.32 3.23
C SER A 236 13.07 -9.40 2.74
N TYR A 237 14.33 -9.83 2.90
CA TYR A 237 15.48 -9.06 2.41
C TYR A 237 15.57 -9.07 0.88
N ALA A 238 15.26 -10.19 0.23
CA ALA A 238 15.18 -10.28 -1.24
C ALA A 238 14.06 -9.39 -1.80
N ILE A 239 12.87 -9.39 -1.17
CA ILE A 239 11.75 -8.50 -1.50
C ILE A 239 12.21 -7.04 -1.45
N MET A 240 12.84 -6.61 -0.34
CA MET A 240 13.38 -5.26 -0.20
C MET A 240 14.34 -4.90 -1.32
N LEU A 241 15.31 -5.78 -1.66
CA LEU A 241 16.28 -5.48 -2.71
C LEU A 241 15.62 -5.33 -4.08
N VAL A 242 14.67 -6.21 -4.43
CA VAL A 242 13.94 -6.09 -5.70
C VAL A 242 13.14 -4.79 -5.74
N GLU A 243 12.45 -4.41 -4.66
CA GLU A 243 11.66 -3.19 -4.63
C GLU A 243 12.53 -1.91 -4.64
N MET A 244 13.67 -1.92 -3.94
CA MET A 244 14.66 -0.84 -4.04
C MET A 244 15.21 -0.71 -5.45
N TYR A 245 15.46 -1.83 -6.16
CA TYR A 245 15.82 -1.79 -7.57
C TYR A 245 14.69 -1.22 -8.44
N ARG A 246 13.45 -1.68 -8.24
CA ARG A 246 12.27 -1.19 -8.96
C ARG A 246 12.07 0.31 -8.77
N ALA A 247 12.42 0.87 -7.61
CA ALA A 247 12.24 2.29 -7.31
C ALA A 247 13.39 3.19 -7.81
N THR A 248 14.62 2.66 -7.85
CA THR A 248 15.84 3.47 -8.10
C THR A 248 16.60 3.12 -9.37
N GLU A 249 16.30 1.97 -9.98
CA GLU A 249 17.05 1.36 -11.09
C GLU A 249 18.54 1.08 -10.78
N THR A 250 18.93 1.14 -9.50
CA THR A 250 20.31 0.92 -9.08
C THR A 250 20.68 -0.56 -9.17
N LEU A 251 21.55 -0.91 -10.12
CA LEU A 251 21.88 -2.30 -10.47
C LEU A 251 22.41 -3.14 -9.31
N SER A 252 23.11 -2.54 -8.34
CA SER A 252 23.64 -3.29 -7.19
C SER A 252 22.54 -3.96 -6.35
N TYR A 253 21.35 -3.35 -6.28
CA TYR A 253 20.21 -3.98 -5.60
C TYR A 253 19.74 -5.23 -6.34
N LYS A 254 19.58 -5.16 -7.66
CA LYS A 254 19.21 -6.32 -8.49
C LYS A 254 20.26 -7.43 -8.39
N THR A 255 21.54 -7.07 -8.53
CA THR A 255 22.63 -8.04 -8.45
C THR A 255 22.66 -8.76 -7.10
N GLU A 256 22.47 -8.02 -5.99
CA GLU A 256 22.38 -8.64 -4.66
C GLU A 256 21.10 -9.51 -4.53
N ALA A 257 19.95 -9.04 -5.03
CA ALA A 257 18.67 -9.74 -4.92
C ALA A 257 18.73 -11.14 -5.54
N LEU A 258 19.28 -11.25 -6.75
CA LEU A 258 19.40 -12.51 -7.48
C LEU A 258 20.33 -13.54 -6.79
N THR A 259 21.10 -13.15 -5.77
CA THR A 259 21.87 -14.12 -4.97
C THR A 259 21.01 -14.92 -3.99
N TYR A 260 19.78 -14.44 -3.70
CA TYR A 260 18.87 -15.04 -2.73
C TYR A 260 17.93 -16.09 -3.33
N GLY A 261 17.77 -16.21 -4.65
CA GLY A 261 16.82 -17.18 -5.24
C GLY A 261 17.06 -18.61 -4.77
N LYS A 262 18.33 -19.02 -4.70
CA LYS A 262 18.76 -20.34 -4.17
C LYS A 262 18.65 -20.50 -2.64
N LEU A 263 18.43 -19.40 -1.91
CA LEU A 263 18.27 -19.37 -0.46
C LEU A 263 16.78 -19.36 -0.04
N LEU A 264 15.87 -19.21 -1.01
CA LEU A 264 14.45 -19.38 -0.77
C LEU A 264 14.10 -20.87 -0.73
N HIS A 265 13.14 -21.24 0.10
CA HIS A 265 12.83 -22.64 0.36
C HIS A 265 11.34 -22.92 0.50
N ASN A 266 10.94 -24.14 0.13
CA ASN A 266 9.61 -24.63 0.45
C ASN A 266 9.60 -25.15 1.90
N HIS A 267 9.14 -24.30 2.82
CA HIS A 267 8.97 -24.64 4.24
C HIS A 267 7.77 -25.55 4.53
N ASN A 268 7.12 -26.09 3.49
CA ASN A 268 5.83 -26.79 3.58
C ASN A 268 4.76 -25.97 4.32
N TRP A 269 4.84 -24.64 4.14
CA TRP A 269 3.96 -23.66 4.78
C TRP A 269 3.27 -22.79 3.72
N THR A 270 2.49 -21.80 4.14
CA THR A 270 1.79 -20.88 3.24
C THR A 270 2.32 -19.46 3.41
N LEU A 271 2.12 -18.62 2.39
CA LEU A 271 2.32 -17.18 2.49
C LEU A 271 1.60 -16.57 3.72
N CYS A 272 2.35 -15.87 4.57
CA CYS A 272 1.86 -15.07 5.70
C CYS A 272 2.95 -14.09 6.20
N TYR A 273 2.66 -13.32 7.26
CA TYR A 273 3.62 -12.41 7.89
C TYR A 273 4.97 -13.05 8.28
N ASN A 274 4.98 -14.37 8.51
CA ASN A 274 6.14 -15.14 8.94
C ASN A 274 6.78 -15.95 7.81
N ASN A 275 6.24 -15.91 6.59
CA ASN A 275 6.72 -16.71 5.46
C ASN A 275 6.32 -16.01 4.16
N CYS A 276 7.27 -15.31 3.53
CA CYS A 276 7.06 -14.50 2.33
C CYS A 276 7.81 -15.06 1.11
N ASP A 277 8.28 -16.32 1.17
CA ASP A 277 8.98 -17.00 0.07
C ASP A 277 8.20 -16.94 -1.25
N ASP A 278 6.86 -17.06 -1.24
CA ASP A 278 6.02 -16.92 -2.43
C ASP A 278 6.23 -15.59 -3.16
N ILE A 279 6.26 -14.47 -2.41
CA ILE A 279 6.40 -13.14 -2.99
C ILE A 279 7.84 -12.89 -3.43
N ALA A 280 8.81 -13.30 -2.61
CA ALA A 280 10.22 -13.22 -2.97
C ALA A 280 10.52 -14.03 -4.25
N ALA A 281 9.97 -15.24 -4.34
CA ALA A 281 10.11 -16.11 -5.48
C ALA A 281 9.49 -15.51 -6.75
N TYR A 282 8.27 -14.97 -6.65
CA TYR A 282 7.64 -14.23 -7.75
C TYR A 282 8.52 -13.07 -8.24
N LEU A 283 8.95 -12.20 -7.32
CA LEU A 283 9.74 -11.02 -7.64
C LEU A 283 11.07 -11.38 -8.31
N LEU A 284 11.82 -12.33 -7.76
CA LEU A 284 13.09 -12.76 -8.36
C LEU A 284 12.87 -13.42 -9.73
N ALA A 285 11.81 -14.21 -9.88
CA ALA A 285 11.46 -14.82 -11.16
C ALA A 285 11.13 -13.79 -12.24
N THR A 286 10.48 -12.66 -11.91
CA THR A 286 10.25 -11.56 -12.87
C THR A 286 11.55 -10.95 -13.40
N TYR A 287 12.67 -11.14 -12.69
CA TYR A 287 14.00 -10.70 -13.09
C TYR A 287 14.91 -11.83 -13.60
N GLY A 288 14.33 -12.99 -13.93
CA GLY A 288 15.01 -14.08 -14.63
C GLY A 288 15.61 -15.17 -13.74
N ASP A 289 15.33 -15.16 -12.44
CA ASP A 289 15.78 -16.23 -11.54
C ASP A 289 14.94 -17.51 -11.74
N THR A 290 15.56 -18.55 -12.29
CA THR A 290 14.88 -19.81 -12.62
C THR A 290 14.62 -20.70 -11.40
N ASP A 291 15.44 -20.61 -10.37
CA ASP A 291 15.27 -21.37 -9.13
C ASP A 291 14.06 -20.82 -8.36
N ALA A 292 13.97 -19.49 -8.27
CA ALA A 292 12.82 -18.79 -7.71
C ALA A 292 11.52 -19.11 -8.47
N LYS A 293 11.56 -19.12 -9.81
CA LYS A 293 10.39 -19.53 -10.61
C LYS A 293 9.95 -20.96 -10.26
N THR A 294 10.89 -21.89 -10.24
CA THR A 294 10.64 -23.31 -9.92
C THR A 294 10.08 -23.47 -8.51
N LEU A 295 10.57 -22.68 -7.54
CA LEU A 295 10.05 -22.66 -6.18
C LEU A 295 8.59 -22.19 -6.15
N LEU A 296 8.24 -21.08 -6.79
CA LEU A 296 6.85 -20.59 -6.82
C LEU A 296 5.89 -21.61 -7.45
N GLU A 297 6.30 -22.23 -8.56
CA GLU A 297 5.54 -23.33 -9.19
C GLU A 297 5.33 -24.49 -8.22
N THR A 298 6.38 -24.87 -7.48
CA THR A 298 6.33 -25.94 -6.48
C THR A 298 5.41 -25.62 -5.31
N LEU A 299 5.47 -24.39 -4.78
CA LEU A 299 4.62 -23.91 -3.69
C LEU A 299 3.13 -23.97 -4.09
N VAL A 300 2.79 -23.37 -5.24
CA VAL A 300 1.41 -23.35 -5.74
C VAL A 300 0.91 -24.76 -6.10
N ALA A 301 1.77 -25.63 -6.64
CA ALA A 301 1.42 -27.04 -6.85
C ALA A 301 1.10 -27.76 -5.53
N GLY A 302 1.88 -27.50 -4.48
CA GLY A 302 1.61 -27.97 -3.12
C GLY A 302 0.24 -27.50 -2.60
N TYR A 303 -0.10 -26.22 -2.79
CA TYR A 303 -1.41 -25.70 -2.40
C TYR A 303 -2.55 -26.38 -3.14
N LYS A 304 -2.40 -26.61 -4.46
CA LYS A 304 -3.39 -27.30 -5.28
C LYS A 304 -3.59 -28.76 -4.83
N LYS A 305 -2.53 -29.43 -4.39
CA LYS A 305 -2.60 -30.79 -3.85
C LYS A 305 -3.42 -30.86 -2.57
N ASP A 306 -3.33 -29.84 -1.73
CA ASP A 306 -4.05 -29.77 -0.45
C ASP A 306 -5.43 -29.10 -0.58
N ALA A 307 -5.83 -28.70 -1.79
CA ALA A 307 -7.15 -28.12 -2.04
C ALA A 307 -8.26 -29.16 -1.85
N ASN A 308 -9.46 -28.70 -1.51
CA ASN A 308 -10.63 -29.57 -1.43
C ASN A 308 -11.17 -29.93 -2.83
N THR A 309 -12.22 -30.76 -2.87
CA THR A 309 -12.87 -31.22 -4.13
C THR A 309 -13.46 -30.08 -4.97
N ASP A 310 -13.75 -28.92 -4.36
CA ASP A 310 -14.28 -27.74 -5.03
C ASP A 310 -13.17 -26.80 -5.56
N SER A 311 -11.91 -27.24 -5.51
CA SER A 311 -10.73 -26.44 -5.90
C SER A 311 -10.50 -25.22 -5.00
N VAL A 312 -10.89 -25.30 -3.72
CA VAL A 312 -10.60 -24.28 -2.71
C VAL A 312 -9.32 -24.66 -1.97
N PHE A 313 -8.39 -23.73 -1.82
CA PHE A 313 -7.13 -23.96 -1.10
C PHE A 313 -7.37 -24.19 0.41
N MET A 314 -6.76 -25.22 0.99
CA MET A 314 -7.00 -25.60 2.40
C MET A 314 -5.73 -25.83 3.24
N ARG A 315 -4.52 -25.53 2.72
CA ARG A 315 -3.28 -25.65 3.51
C ARG A 315 -3.25 -24.60 4.64
N GLY A 316 -2.63 -24.95 5.77
CA GLY A 316 -2.43 -24.07 6.92
C GLY A 316 -3.13 -24.57 8.18
N PRO A 317 -2.92 -23.92 9.34
CA PRO A 317 -3.51 -24.33 10.61
C PRO A 317 -5.02 -24.05 10.69
N SER A 318 -5.63 -24.37 11.83
CA SER A 318 -7.03 -24.04 12.15
C SER A 318 -7.21 -22.60 12.64
N TRP A 319 -6.23 -22.06 13.37
CA TRP A 319 -6.25 -20.65 13.78
C TRP A 319 -6.23 -19.75 12.56
N GLY A 320 -7.20 -18.85 12.46
CA GLY A 320 -7.27 -17.90 11.37
C GLY A 320 -7.30 -18.56 9.98
N ALA A 321 -7.85 -19.77 9.87
CA ALA A 321 -7.71 -20.65 8.71
C ALA A 321 -7.81 -19.96 7.34
N LEU A 322 -8.78 -19.05 7.17
CA LEU A 322 -9.08 -18.44 5.88
C LEU A 322 -8.08 -17.37 5.44
N ARG A 323 -7.26 -16.81 6.33
CA ARG A 323 -6.14 -15.92 5.94
C ARG A 323 -5.15 -16.64 5.03
N TYR A 324 -4.84 -17.89 5.36
CA TYR A 324 -3.86 -18.70 4.66
C TYR A 324 -4.43 -19.19 3.34
N THR A 325 -5.71 -19.60 3.35
CA THR A 325 -6.47 -19.92 2.14
C THR A 325 -6.49 -18.73 1.17
N ALA A 326 -6.74 -17.51 1.65
CA ALA A 326 -6.68 -16.30 0.85
C ALA A 326 -5.28 -15.99 0.31
N SER A 327 -4.23 -16.10 1.14
CA SER A 327 -2.85 -15.90 0.71
C SER A 327 -2.41 -16.91 -0.37
N GLN A 328 -2.84 -18.18 -0.28
CA GLN A 328 -2.60 -19.17 -1.33
C GLN A 328 -3.28 -18.79 -2.66
N ALA A 329 -4.48 -18.22 -2.59
CA ALA A 329 -5.17 -17.69 -3.77
C ALA A 329 -4.38 -16.55 -4.42
N PHE A 330 -3.80 -15.65 -3.61
CA PHE A 330 -2.93 -14.60 -4.13
C PHE A 330 -1.63 -15.13 -4.74
N SER A 331 -0.95 -16.11 -4.11
CA SER A 331 0.22 -16.77 -4.70
C SER A 331 -0.10 -17.41 -6.06
N ALA A 332 -1.25 -18.06 -6.18
CA ALA A 332 -1.70 -18.65 -7.43
C ALA A 332 -2.00 -17.60 -8.52
N ALA A 333 -2.56 -16.45 -8.14
CA ALA A 333 -2.76 -15.31 -9.03
C ALA A 333 -1.44 -14.74 -9.57
N LEU A 334 -0.44 -14.58 -8.69
CA LEU A 334 0.90 -14.12 -9.06
C LEU A 334 1.59 -15.09 -10.02
N LEU A 335 1.50 -16.40 -9.78
CA LEU A 335 2.04 -17.40 -10.71
C LEU A 335 1.32 -17.34 -12.07
N SER A 336 -0.01 -17.20 -12.08
CA SER A 336 -0.76 -17.01 -13.33
C SER A 336 -0.31 -15.75 -14.08
N LYS A 337 -0.05 -14.64 -13.38
CA LYS A 337 0.53 -13.42 -13.99
C LYS A 337 1.93 -13.68 -14.55
N LEU A 338 2.82 -14.30 -13.77
CA LEU A 338 4.20 -14.62 -14.18
C LEU A 338 4.25 -15.48 -15.44
N ASN A 339 3.30 -16.39 -15.59
CA ASN A 339 3.17 -17.27 -16.77
C ASN A 339 2.41 -16.64 -17.95
N GLY A 340 1.96 -15.39 -17.83
CA GLY A 340 1.19 -14.71 -18.88
C GLY A 340 -0.19 -15.32 -19.13
N GLU A 341 -0.79 -15.95 -18.11
CA GLU A 341 -2.11 -16.56 -18.25
C GLU A 341 -3.21 -15.50 -18.42
N THR A 342 -4.01 -15.64 -19.48
CA THR A 342 -5.12 -14.72 -19.77
C THR A 342 -6.44 -15.14 -19.13
N LYS A 343 -6.61 -16.45 -18.89
CA LYS A 343 -7.80 -16.99 -18.20
C LYS A 343 -7.68 -16.80 -16.70
N ILE A 344 -8.82 -16.62 -16.04
CA ILE A 344 -8.89 -16.57 -14.58
C ILE A 344 -8.46 -17.92 -13.98
N ASN A 345 -7.54 -17.86 -13.02
CA ASN A 345 -7.10 -19.01 -12.26
C ASN A 345 -8.28 -19.58 -11.45
N ARG A 346 -8.69 -20.81 -11.79
CA ARG A 346 -9.86 -21.46 -11.18
C ARG A 346 -9.77 -21.58 -9.66
N TYR A 347 -8.61 -21.95 -9.13
CA TYR A 347 -8.45 -22.15 -7.68
C TYR A 347 -8.53 -20.83 -6.92
N THR A 348 -7.97 -19.77 -7.50
CA THR A 348 -8.08 -18.40 -6.97
C THR A 348 -9.54 -17.99 -6.90
N LEU A 349 -10.27 -18.09 -8.02
CA LEU A 349 -11.70 -17.76 -8.08
C LEU A 349 -12.52 -18.57 -7.07
N LYS A 350 -12.34 -19.90 -7.04
CA LYS A 350 -13.10 -20.79 -6.14
C LYS A 350 -12.84 -20.48 -4.68
N THR A 351 -11.61 -20.15 -4.35
CA THR A 351 -11.22 -19.79 -2.99
C THR A 351 -11.86 -18.48 -2.54
N VAL A 352 -11.84 -17.45 -3.39
CA VAL A 352 -12.50 -16.17 -3.10
C VAL A 352 -14.02 -16.34 -3.01
N GLU A 353 -14.63 -17.08 -3.95
CA GLU A 353 -16.06 -17.41 -3.92
C GLU A 353 -16.44 -18.12 -2.61
N PHE A 354 -15.64 -19.08 -2.14
CA PHE A 354 -15.88 -19.80 -0.88
C PHE A 354 -15.88 -18.84 0.33
N ILE A 355 -14.87 -17.96 0.42
CA ILE A 355 -14.74 -16.96 1.49
C ILE A 355 -15.94 -16.00 1.48
N MET A 356 -16.39 -15.60 0.29
CA MET A 356 -17.50 -14.66 0.10
C MET A 356 -18.90 -15.29 0.20
N GLY A 357 -18.99 -16.60 0.46
CA GLY A 357 -20.25 -17.27 0.80
C GLY A 357 -20.72 -18.36 -0.14
N LYS A 358 -19.98 -18.69 -1.21
CA LYS A 358 -20.28 -19.85 -2.06
C LYS A 358 -19.77 -21.15 -1.43
N ASN A 359 -20.38 -21.50 -0.31
CA ASN A 359 -20.01 -22.64 0.51
C ASN A 359 -21.26 -23.34 1.07
N SER A 360 -21.07 -24.45 1.79
CA SER A 360 -22.17 -25.32 2.26
C SER A 360 -23.19 -24.64 3.18
N LYS A 361 -22.89 -23.44 3.71
CA LYS A 361 -23.76 -22.66 4.59
C LYS A 361 -24.26 -21.36 3.96
N ASN A 362 -23.93 -21.08 2.70
CA ASN A 362 -24.18 -19.78 2.07
C ASN A 362 -23.70 -18.63 2.98
N LEU A 363 -22.55 -18.78 3.63
CA LEU A 363 -22.07 -17.88 4.68
C LEU A 363 -20.79 -17.17 4.23
N SER A 364 -20.85 -15.85 4.09
CA SER A 364 -19.65 -15.03 3.92
C SER A 364 -18.87 -14.94 5.23
N PHE A 365 -17.56 -15.12 5.17
CA PHE A 365 -16.65 -14.87 6.28
C PHE A 365 -16.13 -13.42 6.31
N ILE A 366 -16.60 -12.57 5.41
CA ILE A 366 -16.32 -11.14 5.40
C ILE A 366 -17.48 -10.40 6.06
N VAL A 367 -17.21 -9.73 7.17
CA VAL A 367 -18.23 -9.04 7.97
C VAL A 367 -18.91 -7.97 7.12
N GLY A 368 -20.23 -8.09 6.95
CA GLY A 368 -21.06 -7.15 6.23
C GLY A 368 -21.08 -7.32 4.71
N PHE A 369 -20.55 -8.43 4.19
CA PHE A 369 -20.60 -8.75 2.77
C PHE A 369 -21.57 -9.91 2.48
N GLY A 370 -22.54 -9.69 1.60
CA GLY A 370 -23.55 -10.69 1.22
C GLY A 370 -24.72 -10.79 2.23
N ALA A 371 -25.77 -11.54 1.87
CA ALA A 371 -27.00 -11.61 2.67
C ALA A 371 -26.84 -12.37 4.01
N ASN A 372 -25.92 -13.34 4.05
CA ASN A 372 -25.59 -14.10 5.25
C ASN A 372 -24.07 -14.06 5.44
N HIS A 373 -23.62 -13.45 6.53
CA HIS A 373 -22.22 -13.16 6.79
C HIS A 373 -21.90 -13.29 8.28
N ALA A 374 -20.62 -13.40 8.63
CA ALA A 374 -20.13 -13.31 10.01
C ALA A 374 -20.54 -11.95 10.63
N LYS A 375 -21.07 -11.95 11.85
CA LYS A 375 -21.64 -10.76 12.52
C LYS A 375 -20.93 -10.41 13.80
N ARG A 376 -20.18 -11.34 14.40
CA ARG A 376 -19.59 -11.22 15.73
C ARG A 376 -18.06 -11.33 15.69
N PRO A 377 -17.35 -10.44 14.95
CA PRO A 377 -15.90 -10.45 14.97
C PRO A 377 -15.35 -10.15 16.37
N HIS A 378 -14.21 -10.74 16.71
CA HIS A 378 -13.44 -10.40 17.90
C HIS A 378 -12.71 -9.07 17.69
N HIS A 379 -13.44 -7.95 17.80
CA HIS A 379 -12.91 -6.61 17.51
C HIS A 379 -13.50 -5.53 18.41
N ARG A 380 -12.68 -4.89 19.27
CA ARG A 380 -13.15 -3.93 20.29
C ARG A 380 -13.88 -2.73 19.69
N ASN A 381 -13.25 -2.03 18.74
CA ASN A 381 -13.84 -0.83 18.13
C ASN A 381 -15.10 -1.11 17.28
N TYR A 382 -15.30 -2.35 16.82
CA TYR A 382 -16.43 -2.72 15.97
C TYR A 382 -17.75 -2.55 16.71
N TYR A 383 -17.75 -2.84 18.02
CA TYR A 383 -18.92 -2.64 18.87
C TYR A 383 -19.07 -1.19 19.34
N SER A 384 -17.98 -0.40 19.36
CA SER A 384 -17.97 0.98 19.87
C SER A 384 -18.69 1.07 21.22
N SER A 385 -18.28 0.21 22.16
CA SER A 385 -18.88 0.08 23.49
C SER A 385 -17.79 0.11 24.55
N ASP A 386 -18.05 0.83 25.63
CA ASP A 386 -17.17 0.95 26.79
C ASP A 386 -17.84 0.46 28.09
N ASP A 387 -18.99 -0.19 27.98
CA ASP A 387 -19.66 -0.87 29.10
C ASP A 387 -18.83 -2.09 29.50
N ILE A 388 -18.04 -1.94 30.57
CA ILE A 388 -17.16 -3.00 31.08
C ILE A 388 -17.91 -4.13 31.79
N ALA A 389 -19.21 -4.00 32.05
CA ALA A 389 -20.04 -5.04 32.63
C ALA A 389 -20.77 -5.88 31.57
N ALA A 390 -20.85 -5.39 30.33
CA ALA A 390 -21.47 -6.09 29.23
C ALA A 390 -20.69 -7.35 28.83
N LYS A 391 -21.43 -8.40 28.45
CA LYS A 391 -20.85 -9.59 27.83
C LYS A 391 -20.54 -9.31 26.37
N GLN A 392 -19.35 -9.70 25.91
CA GLN A 392 -18.85 -9.39 24.57
C GLN A 392 -19.81 -9.87 23.46
N ASN A 393 -20.38 -11.07 23.62
CA ASN A 393 -21.32 -11.65 22.65
C ASN A 393 -22.66 -10.90 22.54
N ASP A 394 -23.02 -10.12 23.57
CA ASP A 394 -24.30 -9.40 23.66
C ASP A 394 -24.19 -7.94 23.21
N LEU A 395 -22.97 -7.46 22.92
CA LEU A 395 -22.74 -6.08 22.52
C LEU A 395 -23.51 -5.72 21.24
N PRO A 396 -24.19 -4.56 21.21
CA PRO A 396 -24.84 -4.10 20.00
C PRO A 396 -23.80 -3.74 18.94
N VAL A 397 -24.13 -3.96 17.67
CA VAL A 397 -23.31 -3.54 16.54
C VAL A 397 -23.87 -2.22 16.01
N PRO A 398 -23.10 -1.11 16.07
CA PRO A 398 -23.51 0.14 15.45
C PRO A 398 -23.77 -0.04 13.96
N LEU A 399 -24.84 0.54 13.42
CA LEU A 399 -25.19 0.46 11.99
C LEU A 399 -23.99 0.83 11.09
N LYS A 400 -23.25 1.87 11.46
CA LYS A 400 -22.07 2.36 10.74
C LYS A 400 -20.88 1.42 10.70
N ASN A 401 -20.86 0.40 11.57
CA ASN A 401 -19.81 -0.60 11.63
C ASN A 401 -20.29 -1.95 11.09
N ALA A 402 -21.60 -2.19 10.93
CA ALA A 402 -22.14 -3.49 10.52
C ALA A 402 -21.62 -3.97 9.15
N GLN A 403 -21.26 -3.02 8.29
CA GLN A 403 -20.63 -3.23 7.00
C GLN A 403 -19.14 -2.90 7.12
N PHE A 404 -18.37 -3.83 7.70
CA PHE A 404 -16.97 -3.59 8.07
C PHE A 404 -15.94 -4.05 7.02
N GLY A 405 -16.27 -5.05 6.19
CA GLY A 405 -15.36 -5.56 5.17
C GLY A 405 -14.22 -6.43 5.73
N TYR A 406 -14.36 -6.85 6.99
CA TYR A 406 -13.33 -7.54 7.77
C TYR A 406 -13.41 -9.05 7.59
N LEU A 407 -12.37 -9.67 7.03
CA LEU A 407 -12.25 -11.12 6.98
C LEU A 407 -11.93 -11.68 8.38
N VAL A 408 -12.89 -12.42 8.95
CA VAL A 408 -12.61 -13.23 10.15
C VAL A 408 -11.80 -14.47 9.79
N GLY A 409 -11.16 -15.07 10.78
CA GLY A 409 -10.37 -16.29 10.64
C GLY A 409 -11.14 -17.44 10.02
N GLY A 410 -12.43 -17.50 10.31
CA GLY A 410 -13.40 -18.42 9.73
C GLY A 410 -13.06 -19.89 10.00
N ALA A 411 -13.67 -20.75 9.21
CA ALA A 411 -13.43 -22.18 9.26
C ALA A 411 -13.42 -22.79 7.85
N LYS A 412 -12.54 -23.77 7.64
CA LYS A 412 -12.47 -24.51 6.36
C LYS A 412 -13.70 -25.39 6.15
N ASP A 413 -14.30 -25.86 7.24
CA ASP A 413 -15.66 -26.37 7.25
C ASP A 413 -16.61 -25.25 7.73
N PRO A 414 -17.44 -24.67 6.84
CA PRO A 414 -18.39 -23.64 7.22
C PRO A 414 -19.38 -24.08 8.31
N ALA A 415 -19.64 -25.39 8.46
CA ALA A 415 -20.52 -25.88 9.52
C ALA A 415 -19.89 -25.81 10.93
N ALA A 416 -18.55 -25.73 11.02
CA ALA A 416 -17.82 -25.61 12.27
C ALA A 416 -17.61 -24.16 12.72
N PHE A 417 -17.97 -23.18 11.89
CA PHE A 417 -17.83 -21.77 12.25
C PHE A 417 -18.83 -21.36 13.33
N ASN A 418 -18.32 -20.84 14.44
CA ASN A 418 -19.09 -20.41 15.58
C ASN A 418 -18.97 -18.89 15.71
N ASP A 419 -19.97 -18.17 15.18
CA ASP A 419 -20.02 -16.71 15.11
C ASP A 419 -20.27 -16.07 16.49
N LYS A 420 -19.28 -16.15 17.37
CA LYS A 420 -19.28 -15.57 18.72
C LYS A 420 -17.99 -14.80 18.94
N THR A 421 -18.12 -13.58 19.45
CA THR A 421 -17.00 -12.66 19.74
C THR A 421 -15.93 -13.30 20.62
N GLU A 422 -16.32 -14.17 21.55
CA GLU A 422 -15.39 -14.86 22.46
C GLU A 422 -14.64 -16.03 21.81
N ASP A 423 -15.10 -16.53 20.65
CA ASP A 423 -14.39 -17.54 19.87
C ASP A 423 -13.34 -16.88 18.97
N TYR A 424 -12.33 -16.30 19.62
CA TYR A 424 -11.28 -15.53 18.95
C TYR A 424 -10.52 -16.36 17.90
N GLN A 425 -10.43 -17.69 18.02
CA GLN A 425 -9.73 -18.51 17.03
C GLN A 425 -10.36 -18.43 15.63
N SER A 426 -11.69 -18.32 15.56
CA SER A 426 -12.45 -18.28 14.31
C SER A 426 -13.02 -16.90 13.98
N THR A 427 -13.26 -16.04 14.98
CA THR A 427 -13.87 -14.71 14.79
C THR A 427 -12.88 -13.54 14.88
N GLU A 428 -11.63 -13.78 15.29
CA GLU A 428 -10.57 -12.78 15.12
C GLU A 428 -10.24 -12.61 13.63
N GLY A 429 -9.81 -11.43 13.26
CA GLY A 429 -9.17 -11.13 11.99
C GLY A 429 -8.06 -10.12 12.23
N GLY A 430 -7.58 -9.46 11.19
CA GLY A 430 -6.56 -8.44 11.32
C GLY A 430 -6.08 -7.93 9.99
N ILE A 431 -5.15 -6.98 10.03
CA ILE A 431 -4.59 -6.38 8.82
C ILE A 431 -3.97 -7.44 7.90
N ASP A 432 -3.28 -8.43 8.45
CA ASP A 432 -2.64 -9.48 7.67
C ASP A 432 -3.61 -10.61 7.25
N TYR A 433 -4.77 -10.74 7.89
CA TYR A 433 -5.85 -11.60 7.42
C TYR A 433 -6.41 -11.08 6.09
N ASN A 434 -6.57 -9.76 5.99
CA ASN A 434 -7.14 -9.11 4.82
C ASN A 434 -6.14 -8.98 3.67
N ALA A 435 -4.84 -8.88 3.97
CA ALA A 435 -3.77 -8.71 2.98
C ALA A 435 -3.85 -9.70 1.79
N GLY A 436 -3.96 -11.00 2.06
CA GLY A 436 -4.03 -12.02 1.02
C GLY A 436 -5.32 -11.96 0.18
N ILE A 437 -6.47 -11.73 0.83
CA ILE A 437 -7.76 -11.70 0.12
C ILE A 437 -7.89 -10.46 -0.77
N VAL A 438 -7.38 -9.31 -0.32
CA VAL A 438 -7.36 -8.07 -1.12
C VAL A 438 -6.50 -8.26 -2.38
N GLY A 439 -5.33 -8.90 -2.26
CA GLY A 439 -4.50 -9.24 -3.42
C GLY A 439 -5.19 -10.18 -4.41
N ALA A 440 -5.86 -11.22 -3.91
CA ALA A 440 -6.63 -12.15 -4.75
C ALA A 440 -7.82 -11.47 -5.44
N LEU A 441 -8.53 -10.58 -4.73
CA LEU A 441 -9.62 -9.78 -5.29
C LEU A 441 -9.12 -8.83 -6.39
N GLY A 442 -8.00 -8.13 -6.17
CA GLY A 442 -7.38 -7.27 -7.18
C GLY A 442 -7.10 -8.02 -8.49
N TYR A 443 -6.52 -9.23 -8.41
CA TYR A 443 -6.36 -10.08 -9.58
C TYR A 443 -7.69 -10.41 -10.26
N LEU A 444 -8.71 -10.85 -9.51
CA LEU A 444 -9.99 -11.24 -10.10
C LEU A 444 -10.70 -10.06 -10.76
N VAL A 445 -10.75 -8.90 -10.11
CA VAL A 445 -11.36 -7.68 -10.64
C VAL A 445 -10.62 -7.21 -11.90
N SER A 446 -9.28 -7.25 -11.91
CA SER A 446 -8.47 -6.91 -13.09
C SER A 446 -8.80 -7.75 -14.34
N LYS A 447 -9.43 -8.92 -14.16
CA LYS A 447 -9.85 -9.82 -15.25
C LYS A 447 -11.34 -9.73 -15.57
N ILE A 448 -12.18 -9.46 -14.58
CA ILE A 448 -13.65 -9.50 -14.70
C ILE A 448 -14.21 -8.12 -15.04
N ALA A 449 -13.69 -7.08 -14.42
CA ALA A 449 -14.15 -5.70 -14.54
C ALA A 449 -12.94 -4.74 -14.38
N PRO A 450 -11.99 -4.75 -15.33
CA PRO A 450 -10.79 -3.95 -15.24
C PRO A 450 -11.13 -2.46 -15.19
N VAL A 451 -10.53 -1.77 -14.23
CA VAL A 451 -10.61 -0.32 -14.10
C VAL A 451 -9.65 0.35 -15.10
N ASP A 452 -10.10 1.43 -15.75
CA ASP A 452 -9.21 2.27 -16.54
C ASP A 452 -8.28 3.06 -15.61
N VAL A 453 -7.03 2.61 -15.50
CA VAL A 453 -6.02 3.20 -14.62
C VAL A 453 -5.57 4.61 -15.03
N ASN A 454 -5.89 5.03 -16.27
CA ASN A 454 -5.56 6.37 -16.77
C ASN A 454 -6.50 7.45 -16.23
N LYS A 455 -7.66 7.06 -15.67
CA LYS A 455 -8.57 8.00 -15.01
C LYS A 455 -8.02 8.53 -13.68
N PHE A 456 -7.02 7.85 -13.10
CA PHE A 456 -6.42 8.22 -11.83
C PHE A 456 -5.25 9.18 -11.99
N GLY A 457 -5.16 10.14 -11.08
CA GLY A 457 -4.20 11.23 -11.11
C GLY A 457 -4.90 12.55 -11.33
N HIS A 458 -4.15 13.63 -11.13
CA HIS A 458 -4.61 14.94 -11.55
C HIS A 458 -4.12 15.23 -12.97
N PRO A 459 -4.84 16.07 -13.72
CA PRO A 459 -4.36 16.57 -15.00
C PRO A 459 -2.91 17.04 -14.89
N THR A 460 -2.02 16.42 -15.68
CA THR A 460 -0.59 16.76 -15.70
C THR A 460 -0.28 17.42 -17.04
N PRO A 461 0.41 18.57 -17.06
CA PRO A 461 0.82 19.18 -18.32
C PRO A 461 1.84 18.29 -19.03
N GLU A 462 1.77 18.21 -20.35
CA GLU A 462 2.76 17.58 -21.23
C GLU A 462 3.36 18.67 -22.12
N LEU A 463 4.65 18.92 -21.94
CA LEU A 463 5.42 19.92 -22.70
C LEU A 463 6.10 19.30 -23.93
N GLY A 464 6.20 17.97 -23.96
CA GLY A 464 6.75 17.19 -25.06
C GLY A 464 8.28 17.24 -25.14
N GLU A 465 8.81 16.87 -26.31
CA GLU A 465 10.26 16.78 -26.53
C GLU A 465 10.96 18.15 -26.50
N THR A 466 12.27 18.09 -26.22
CA THR A 466 13.22 19.22 -26.29
C THR A 466 12.96 20.12 -27.49
N LYS A 467 12.91 21.43 -27.26
CA LYS A 467 12.77 22.43 -28.32
C LYS A 467 14.11 23.08 -28.62
N THR A 468 14.29 23.54 -29.86
CA THR A 468 15.47 24.32 -30.25
C THR A 468 15.08 25.74 -30.67
N LEU A 469 15.86 26.71 -30.22
CA LEU A 469 15.86 28.09 -30.70
C LEU A 469 16.79 28.26 -31.91
N CYS A 470 17.49 27.21 -32.36
CA CYS A 470 18.40 27.35 -33.49
C CYS A 470 17.62 27.75 -34.76
N GLY A 471 17.99 28.88 -35.35
CA GLY A 471 17.28 29.47 -36.50
C GLY A 471 15.93 30.12 -36.16
N LEU A 472 15.52 30.13 -34.89
CA LEU A 472 14.25 30.67 -34.41
C LEU A 472 14.51 31.74 -33.34
N GLY A 473 13.94 32.94 -33.48
CA GLY A 473 14.06 34.00 -32.45
C GLY A 473 13.28 33.68 -31.16
N SER A 474 12.35 32.71 -31.23
CA SER A 474 11.49 32.29 -30.12
C SER A 474 10.85 30.93 -30.42
N VAL A 475 10.46 30.22 -29.37
CA VAL A 475 9.58 29.03 -29.46
C VAL A 475 8.37 29.20 -28.55
N THR A 476 7.21 28.69 -28.96
CA THR A 476 6.03 28.61 -28.10
C THR A 476 6.03 27.26 -27.39
N LEU A 477 6.00 27.30 -26.06
CA LEU A 477 5.75 26.14 -25.23
C LEU A 477 4.26 26.10 -24.90
N THR A 478 3.64 24.93 -25.00
CA THR A 478 2.22 24.73 -24.70
C THR A 478 2.10 23.53 -23.78
N ALA A 479 1.43 23.73 -22.65
CA ALA A 479 1.03 22.66 -21.75
C ALA A 479 -0.16 21.91 -22.35
N ALA A 480 0.10 20.84 -23.10
CA ALA A 480 -0.96 19.91 -23.48
C ALA A 480 -1.47 19.22 -22.21
N ILE A 481 -2.77 19.26 -21.95
CA ILE A 481 -3.33 18.73 -20.72
C ILE A 481 -4.77 18.31 -20.98
N ASP A 482 -5.13 17.12 -20.51
CA ASP A 482 -6.50 16.65 -20.49
C ASP A 482 -7.17 17.07 -19.18
N LEU A 483 -8.17 17.94 -19.29
CA LEU A 483 -8.94 18.46 -18.16
C LEU A 483 -10.29 17.75 -18.00
N SER A 484 -10.54 16.68 -18.74
CA SER A 484 -11.80 15.93 -18.71
C SER A 484 -12.13 15.34 -17.34
N ASN A 485 -11.10 15.07 -16.51
CA ASN A 485 -11.21 14.48 -15.19
C ASN A 485 -11.24 15.52 -14.04
N LEU A 486 -11.34 16.83 -14.33
CA LEU A 486 -11.52 17.82 -13.26
C LEU A 486 -12.86 17.61 -12.55
N GLU A 487 -12.87 17.75 -11.23
CA GLU A 487 -14.12 17.74 -10.48
C GLU A 487 -15.00 18.95 -10.87
N VAL A 488 -16.31 18.81 -10.74
CA VAL A 488 -17.24 19.91 -10.98
C VAL A 488 -16.92 21.07 -10.03
N GLY A 489 -16.50 22.20 -10.63
CA GLY A 489 -16.14 23.41 -9.90
C GLY A 489 -14.64 23.57 -9.61
N GLU A 490 -13.81 22.57 -9.92
CA GLU A 490 -12.36 22.75 -9.91
C GLU A 490 -11.94 23.71 -11.02
N GLN A 491 -11.02 24.61 -10.65
CA GLN A 491 -10.37 25.52 -11.58
C GLN A 491 -8.86 25.39 -11.39
N ILE A 492 -8.10 25.62 -12.45
CA ILE A 492 -6.64 25.47 -12.43
C ILE A 492 -5.93 26.78 -12.77
N THR A 493 -4.69 26.89 -12.32
CA THR A 493 -3.74 27.92 -12.76
C THR A 493 -2.51 27.25 -13.37
N TYR A 494 -1.98 27.84 -14.45
CA TYR A 494 -0.68 27.48 -15.00
C TYR A 494 0.38 28.40 -14.40
N ASN A 495 1.47 27.86 -13.89
CA ASN A 495 2.62 28.60 -13.38
C ASN A 495 3.88 28.16 -14.15
N TRP A 496 4.50 29.10 -14.87
CA TRP A 496 5.69 28.82 -15.67
C TRP A 496 6.95 29.33 -14.99
N TYR A 497 7.92 28.42 -14.82
CA TYR A 497 9.22 28.69 -14.21
C TYR A 497 10.34 28.49 -15.22
N LYS A 498 11.46 29.18 -14.99
CA LYS A 498 12.68 29.09 -15.81
C LYS A 498 13.86 28.68 -14.95
N GLY A 499 14.58 27.64 -15.36
CA GLY A 499 15.71 27.07 -14.63
C GLY A 499 15.31 26.67 -13.20
N THR A 500 16.08 27.13 -12.21
CA THR A 500 15.87 26.82 -10.79
C THR A 500 15.08 27.90 -10.03
N THR A 501 14.42 28.81 -10.74
CA THR A 501 13.65 29.89 -10.10
C THR A 501 12.38 29.36 -9.43
N THR A 502 12.06 29.91 -8.25
CA THR A 502 10.86 29.55 -7.47
C THR A 502 9.70 30.52 -7.66
N THR A 503 9.90 31.59 -8.43
CA THR A 503 8.86 32.56 -8.78
C THR A 503 8.49 32.37 -10.25
N PRO A 504 7.20 32.16 -10.59
CA PRO A 504 6.81 31.97 -11.97
C PRO A 504 6.99 33.28 -12.76
N PHE A 505 7.54 33.19 -13.97
CA PHE A 505 7.66 34.34 -14.88
C PHE A 505 6.37 34.59 -15.67
N ALA A 506 5.47 33.59 -15.74
CA ALA A 506 4.12 33.73 -16.26
C ALA A 506 3.16 32.86 -15.43
N GLN A 507 2.01 33.41 -15.05
CA GLN A 507 1.00 32.69 -14.26
C GLN A 507 -0.42 33.09 -14.65
N GLY A 508 -1.37 32.16 -14.52
CA GLY A 508 -2.81 32.40 -14.70
C GLY A 508 -3.52 31.26 -15.42
N ALA A 509 -4.85 31.25 -15.34
CA ALA A 509 -5.69 30.23 -15.99
C ALA A 509 -5.63 30.29 -17.53
N ASP A 510 -5.27 31.45 -18.10
CA ASP A 510 -5.08 31.66 -19.53
C ASP A 510 -3.65 31.32 -20.02
N LYS A 511 -2.72 31.01 -19.11
CA LYS A 511 -1.30 30.77 -19.43
C LYS A 511 -1.01 29.32 -19.80
N LYS A 512 -1.90 28.69 -20.59
CA LYS A 512 -1.65 27.36 -21.16
C LYS A 512 -0.41 27.32 -22.07
N SER A 513 -0.08 28.45 -22.70
CA SER A 513 1.10 28.58 -23.56
C SER A 513 1.92 29.82 -23.21
N VAL A 514 3.24 29.72 -23.39
CA VAL A 514 4.20 30.82 -23.24
C VAL A 514 5.17 30.86 -24.41
N VAL A 515 5.62 32.06 -24.78
CA VAL A 515 6.67 32.25 -25.78
C VAL A 515 7.99 32.50 -25.06
N VAL A 516 9.02 31.73 -25.40
CA VAL A 516 10.34 31.82 -24.78
C VAL A 516 11.42 32.07 -25.83
N THR A 517 12.46 32.81 -25.45
CA THR A 517 13.53 33.29 -26.35
C THR A 517 14.93 32.90 -25.88
N GLN A 518 15.04 32.21 -24.74
CA GLN A 518 16.31 31.85 -24.12
C GLN A 518 16.41 30.34 -23.96
N ALA A 519 17.59 29.79 -24.22
CA ALA A 519 17.87 28.40 -23.92
C ALA A 519 17.96 28.20 -22.41
N ASP A 520 17.16 27.28 -21.89
CA ASP A 520 17.06 26.92 -20.48
C ASP A 520 16.13 25.71 -20.32
N GLU A 521 16.04 25.20 -19.12
CA GLU A 521 14.93 24.32 -18.74
C GLU A 521 13.71 25.18 -18.35
N TYR A 522 12.53 24.81 -18.86
CA TYR A 522 11.27 25.45 -18.52
C TYR A 522 10.35 24.44 -17.87
N ILE A 523 9.66 24.87 -16.81
CA ILE A 523 8.73 24.03 -16.05
C ILE A 523 7.35 24.67 -16.15
N CYS A 524 6.34 23.89 -16.50
CA CYS A 524 4.95 24.28 -16.33
C CYS A 524 4.38 23.48 -15.16
N GLU A 525 3.98 24.18 -14.10
CA GLU A 525 3.18 23.61 -13.02
C GLU A 525 1.71 23.95 -13.28
N VAL A 526 0.83 22.99 -13.05
CA VAL A 526 -0.61 23.18 -13.05
C VAL A 526 -1.10 22.90 -11.65
N ALA A 527 -1.80 23.86 -11.04
CA ALA A 527 -2.30 23.75 -9.68
C ALA A 527 -3.79 24.07 -9.62
N GLU A 528 -4.53 23.39 -8.76
CA GLU A 528 -5.92 23.73 -8.46
C GLU A 528 -6.02 25.04 -7.67
N ILE A 529 -7.00 25.88 -8.01
CA ILE A 529 -7.29 27.15 -7.36
C ILE A 529 -7.93 26.85 -5.98
N GLY A 530 -7.05 26.70 -5.00
CA GLY A 530 -7.35 26.13 -3.69
C GLY A 530 -6.17 25.36 -3.10
N ASN A 531 -5.13 25.14 -3.90
CA ASN A 531 -3.89 24.42 -3.55
C ASN A 531 -4.16 22.99 -3.04
N LYS A 532 -5.24 22.35 -3.50
CA LYS A 532 -5.52 20.95 -3.15
C LYS A 532 -4.51 19.99 -3.78
N TRP A 533 -4.13 20.27 -5.02
CA TRP A 533 -3.15 19.48 -5.77
C TRP A 533 -2.38 20.35 -6.75
N LYS A 534 -1.22 19.84 -7.16
CA LYS A 534 -0.39 20.41 -8.22
C LYS A 534 0.36 19.31 -8.97
N THR A 535 0.54 19.50 -10.26
CA THR A 535 1.31 18.61 -11.15
C THR A 535 2.26 19.48 -11.97
N SER A 536 3.32 18.90 -12.53
CA SER A 536 4.23 19.67 -13.38
C SER A 536 4.95 18.80 -14.39
N ASP A 537 5.39 19.42 -15.48
CA ASP A 537 6.28 18.84 -16.47
C ASP A 537 7.34 19.87 -16.88
N ARG A 538 8.45 19.38 -17.43
CA ARG A 538 9.61 20.17 -17.81
C ARG A 538 10.02 19.90 -19.25
N VAL A 539 10.50 20.94 -19.92
CA VAL A 539 11.05 20.84 -21.28
C VAL A 539 12.36 21.60 -21.36
N LEU A 540 13.36 20.96 -21.97
CA LEU A 540 14.60 21.63 -22.30
C LEU A 540 14.42 22.44 -23.59
N VAL A 541 14.81 23.72 -23.54
CA VAL A 541 14.95 24.56 -24.73
C VAL A 541 16.43 24.80 -24.96
N THR A 542 16.95 24.36 -26.10
CA THR A 542 18.37 24.50 -26.45
C THR A 542 18.58 25.64 -27.44
N ALA A 543 19.77 26.22 -27.43
CA ALA A 543 20.26 27.08 -28.52
C ALA A 543 21.25 26.33 -29.45
N ALA A 544 21.54 25.05 -29.12
CA ALA A 544 22.42 24.19 -29.89
C ALA A 544 21.65 23.46 -31.00
N LEU A 545 22.35 23.16 -32.10
CA LEU A 545 21.87 22.20 -33.08
C LEU A 545 21.82 20.80 -32.45
N PRO A 546 20.82 19.96 -32.75
CA PRO A 546 20.84 18.56 -32.37
C PRO A 546 22.08 17.86 -32.95
N ASP A 547 22.62 16.89 -32.22
CA ASP A 547 23.70 16.04 -32.76
C ASP A 547 23.18 15.23 -33.95
N ILE A 548 23.97 15.17 -35.03
CA ILE A 548 23.64 14.37 -36.21
C ILE A 548 24.06 12.93 -35.94
N ASP A 549 23.09 12.03 -35.83
CA ASP A 549 23.32 10.57 -35.77
C ASP A 549 22.87 9.91 -37.08
N LEU A 550 23.84 9.49 -37.88
CA LEU A 550 23.62 8.78 -39.15
C LEU A 550 23.46 7.26 -38.97
N GLY A 551 23.52 6.77 -37.74
CA GLY A 551 23.52 5.35 -37.40
C GLY A 551 24.89 4.69 -37.53
N SER A 552 24.90 3.36 -37.39
CA SER A 552 26.09 2.52 -37.51
C SER A 552 26.58 2.37 -38.96
N ALA A 553 27.84 1.94 -39.13
CA ALA A 553 28.44 1.74 -40.44
C ALA A 553 27.62 0.78 -41.31
N ILE A 554 27.40 1.15 -42.58
CA ILE A 554 26.59 0.38 -43.53
C ILE A 554 27.50 -0.34 -44.53
N ASN A 555 27.29 -1.65 -44.71
CA ASN A 555 27.99 -2.45 -45.71
C ASN A 555 27.17 -2.55 -47.02
N LEU A 556 27.77 -2.15 -48.14
CA LEU A 556 27.12 -2.13 -49.47
C LEU A 556 27.30 -3.44 -50.27
N CYS A 557 27.86 -4.51 -49.69
CA CYS A 557 28.04 -5.77 -50.41
C CYS A 557 26.71 -6.45 -50.83
N GLU A 558 25.61 -6.18 -50.13
CA GLU A 558 24.29 -6.76 -50.40
C GLU A 558 23.27 -5.75 -50.98
N SER A 559 23.67 -4.49 -51.16
CA SER A 559 22.81 -3.41 -51.71
C SER A 559 23.64 -2.34 -52.42
N VAL A 560 23.23 -1.94 -53.63
CA VAL A 560 23.93 -0.96 -54.47
C VAL A 560 23.83 0.50 -53.97
N TYR A 561 22.97 0.77 -52.98
CA TYR A 561 22.85 2.07 -52.33
C TYR A 561 22.39 1.91 -50.87
N ALA A 562 22.63 2.94 -50.06
CA ALA A 562 22.08 3.10 -48.71
C ALA A 562 21.56 4.52 -48.52
N THR A 563 20.46 4.67 -47.81
CA THR A 563 19.91 5.99 -47.43
C THR A 563 20.50 6.40 -46.09
N LEU A 564 21.19 7.53 -46.06
CA LEU A 564 21.60 8.18 -44.82
C LEU A 564 20.55 9.23 -44.46
N ASP A 565 20.10 9.23 -43.21
CA ASP A 565 19.14 10.18 -42.67
C ASP A 565 19.77 10.87 -41.47
N ALA A 566 19.85 12.20 -41.50
CA ALA A 566 20.34 12.98 -40.37
C ALA A 566 19.39 12.94 -39.16
N LYS A 567 18.14 12.52 -39.36
CA LYS A 567 17.06 12.46 -38.36
C LYS A 567 16.77 13.79 -37.64
N ILE A 568 17.25 14.90 -38.20
CA ILE A 568 16.96 16.26 -37.73
C ILE A 568 15.89 16.87 -38.61
N VAL A 569 14.81 17.35 -38.00
CA VAL A 569 13.69 18.05 -38.66
C VAL A 569 13.52 19.45 -38.06
N GLY A 570 13.35 20.46 -38.92
CA GLY A 570 13.10 21.83 -38.49
C GLY A 570 13.09 22.84 -39.65
N SER A 571 12.41 23.97 -39.46
CA SER A 571 12.38 25.07 -40.43
C SER A 571 13.67 25.88 -40.39
N GLY A 572 14.24 26.24 -41.55
CA GLY A 572 15.46 27.06 -41.63
C GLY A 572 16.77 26.28 -41.48
N ILE A 573 16.72 24.95 -41.48
CA ILE A 573 17.90 24.09 -41.42
C ILE A 573 18.44 23.84 -42.85
N ASN A 574 19.73 24.11 -43.05
CA ASN A 574 20.44 23.76 -44.28
C ASN A 574 21.29 22.50 -44.07
N TYR A 575 21.02 21.47 -44.85
CA TYR A 575 21.76 20.20 -44.79
C TYR A 575 22.94 20.25 -45.76
N ILE A 576 24.17 20.07 -45.25
CA ILE A 576 25.38 20.01 -46.05
C ILE A 576 25.99 18.62 -45.90
N TRP A 577 25.86 17.79 -46.94
CA TRP A 577 26.47 16.47 -46.99
C TRP A 577 27.88 16.55 -47.59
N LYS A 578 28.85 15.92 -46.94
CA LYS A 578 30.22 15.77 -47.43
C LYS A 578 30.54 14.29 -47.50
N LYS A 579 31.11 13.85 -48.63
CA LYS A 579 31.55 12.47 -48.85
C LYS A 579 33.06 12.40 -48.75
#